data_AF-M3ZZY2-F1
#
_entry.id   AF-M3ZZY2-F1
#
_cell.length_a   1.000
_cell.length_b   1.000
_cell.length_c   1.000
_cell.angle_alpha   90.00
_cell.angle_beta   90.00
_cell.angle_gamma   90.00
#
_symmetry.space_group_name_H-M   'P 1'
#
loop_
_entity.id
_entity.type
_entity.pdbx_description
1 polymer ?
#
loop_
_entity_poly.entity_id
_entity_poly.type
_entity_poly.pdbx_seq_one_letter_code
_entity_poly.pdbx_strand_id
1 'polypeptide(L)'
;MDYEASCSKKVSLNVFILLLKVDYKILKSPVFSLDNSKLPIFKNIQVFFKKSTTFLGHFFKPDMTFWWESTRGIKLLRNLVSLCGLLLLLVLVLLYNGPFLILWWHQRSAENAAVLPLDMAPDSIDDMYDGCRSKSMSLINLYGVFEWQVNMNFSYAWAVVERNAKKPLHKHLQDDHATSLYIFTKLANIRKDFNTAVKTGKHKYSTDGFMFHFLYFYLTDAIQALNPNHSECRTVYLRTWKRFERDIVNTNVRFGGFTWAISSKQSSKVKGNVSCFEIQTCFGADITHYSSVNQRGQVLIPTYEVFRVTDVVTGDPWCGVVYKLQSTKKPKADQNCKLSQELTKSLLGGGFLNWGGGNTVTMSACAALLMINSFILVKRKQKSYVAVVLGAVIVLMVFMLLLI
;
A
#
# COMPACT_ATOMS: atom_id res chain seq x y z
N MET A 1 6.85 31.82 -34.22
CA MET A 1 6.55 33.00 -33.41
C MET A 1 5.22 32.80 -32.71
N ASP A 2 5.07 32.38 -31.46
CA ASP A 2 5.85 31.67 -30.43
C ASP A 2 4.75 31.22 -29.44
N TYR A 3 4.57 29.94 -29.11
CA TYR A 3 5.23 29.21 -28.03
C TYR A 3 5.67 30.09 -26.84
N GLU A 4 4.75 30.48 -25.95
CA GLU A 4 5.02 30.66 -24.50
C GLU A 4 3.75 31.02 -23.70
N ALA A 5 2.92 30.03 -23.33
CA ALA A 5 1.93 30.22 -22.26
C ALA A 5 1.54 28.93 -21.49
N SER A 6 2.02 27.75 -21.91
CA SER A 6 1.68 26.47 -21.26
C SER A 6 2.73 25.98 -20.24
N CYS A 7 3.77 26.76 -19.94
CA CYS A 7 4.87 26.31 -19.07
C CYS A 7 4.63 26.60 -17.58
N SER A 8 3.96 27.70 -17.21
CA SER A 8 3.89 28.14 -15.81
C SER A 8 2.97 27.30 -14.90
N LYS A 9 1.78 26.90 -15.37
CA LYS A 9 0.85 26.07 -14.56
C LYS A 9 1.32 24.62 -14.39
N LYS A 10 2.05 24.07 -15.37
CA LYS A 10 2.62 22.72 -15.31
C LYS A 10 3.82 22.66 -14.36
N VAL A 11 4.63 23.72 -14.32
CA VAL A 11 5.76 23.83 -13.39
C VAL A 11 5.27 23.96 -11.95
N SER A 12 4.24 24.76 -11.66
CA SER A 12 3.71 24.92 -10.30
C SER A 12 3.14 23.62 -9.71
N LEU A 13 2.36 22.85 -10.48
CA LEU A 13 1.83 21.56 -10.03
C LEU A 13 2.93 20.49 -9.87
N ASN A 14 3.89 20.43 -10.82
CA ASN A 14 5.01 19.49 -10.71
C ASN A 14 5.94 19.83 -9.54
N VAL A 15 6.13 21.11 -9.21
CA VAL A 15 6.89 21.56 -8.04
C VAL A 15 6.15 21.22 -6.75
N PHE A 16 4.83 21.42 -6.67
CA PHE A 16 4.04 21.03 -5.50
C PHE A 16 4.01 19.51 -5.27
N ILE A 17 3.92 18.73 -6.37
CA ILE A 17 4.04 17.26 -6.34
C ILE A 17 5.45 16.81 -5.93
N LEU A 18 6.50 17.49 -6.42
CA LEU A 18 7.88 17.26 -5.98
C LEU A 18 8.07 17.58 -4.49
N LEU A 19 7.47 18.66 -3.98
CA LEU A 19 7.54 19.04 -2.57
C LEU A 19 6.86 18.01 -1.65
N LEU A 20 5.67 17.51 -2.02
CA LEU A 20 4.99 16.44 -1.28
C LEU A 20 5.75 15.10 -1.35
N LYS A 21 6.37 14.79 -2.51
CA LYS A 21 7.19 13.58 -2.68
C LYS A 21 8.52 13.69 -1.93
N VAL A 22 9.07 14.90 -1.77
CA VAL A 22 10.25 15.21 -0.95
C VAL A 22 9.93 15.10 0.53
N ASP A 23 8.78 15.60 1.01
CA ASP A 23 8.32 15.39 2.40
C ASP A 23 8.14 13.90 2.74
N TYR A 24 7.60 13.10 1.81
CA TYR A 24 7.50 11.66 1.97
C TYR A 24 8.87 10.94 1.91
N LYS A 25 9.80 11.40 1.05
CA LYS A 25 11.15 10.80 0.92
C LYS A 25 12.10 11.22 2.05
N ILE A 26 11.84 12.34 2.73
CA ILE A 26 12.63 12.79 3.89
C ILE A 26 12.13 12.18 5.21
N LEU A 27 10.85 11.82 5.31
CA LEU A 27 10.37 10.83 6.31
C LEU A 27 11.05 9.45 6.14
N LYS A 28 11.79 9.24 5.05
CA LYS A 28 12.44 7.99 4.64
C LYS A 28 13.99 8.02 4.67
N SER A 29 14.64 9.03 5.27
CA SER A 29 16.11 9.03 5.41
C SER A 29 16.59 8.21 6.62
N PRO A 30 17.38 7.13 6.43
CA PRO A 30 18.15 6.52 7.50
C PRO A 30 19.48 7.27 7.63
N VAL A 31 19.57 8.19 8.59
CA VAL A 31 20.88 8.56 9.13
C VAL A 31 21.33 7.41 10.03
N PHE A 32 21.97 6.42 9.40
CA PHE A 32 23.14 5.65 9.85
C PHE A 32 23.21 4.33 9.04
N SER A 33 24.09 4.32 8.05
CA SER A 33 24.68 3.09 7.54
C SER A 33 25.81 2.70 8.50
N LEU A 34 25.81 1.47 8.99
CA LEU A 34 27.02 0.83 9.50
C LEU A 34 27.17 -0.53 8.83
N ASP A 35 28.32 -0.65 8.17
CA ASP A 35 28.82 -1.75 7.38
C ASP A 35 28.94 -3.04 8.21
N ASN A 36 28.51 -4.15 7.62
CA ASN A 36 28.60 -5.49 8.18
C ASN A 36 29.80 -6.19 7.52
N SER A 37 30.99 -6.00 8.09
CA SER A 37 32.05 -6.99 7.93
C SER A 37 32.88 -7.08 9.21
N LYS A 38 32.94 -8.31 9.76
CA LYS A 38 33.61 -8.77 11.00
C LYS A 38 32.75 -8.81 12.27
N LEU A 39 32.10 -9.95 12.49
CA LEU A 39 31.76 -10.47 13.83
C LEU A 39 33.08 -10.82 14.56
N PRO A 40 33.22 -10.59 15.88
CA PRO A 40 32.55 -11.45 16.85
C PRO A 40 32.14 -10.72 18.13
N ILE A 41 30.84 -10.56 18.42
CA ILE A 41 30.40 -10.18 19.78
C ILE A 41 29.11 -10.93 20.14
N PHE A 42 29.24 -12.23 20.38
CA PHE A 42 28.56 -12.83 21.53
C PHE A 42 29.44 -12.50 22.76
N LYS A 43 28.92 -11.64 23.65
CA LYS A 43 29.46 -11.14 24.95
C LYS A 43 29.60 -9.61 24.93
N ASN A 44 28.57 -8.90 25.40
CA ASN A 44 28.63 -7.59 26.12
C ASN A 44 27.38 -6.71 26.00
N ILE A 45 26.18 -7.28 25.82
CA ILE A 45 24.92 -6.58 26.16
C ILE A 45 24.70 -6.52 27.71
N GLN A 46 25.62 -7.09 28.50
CA GLN A 46 25.71 -6.89 29.95
C GLN A 46 26.48 -5.63 30.39
N VAL A 47 26.98 -4.79 29.45
CA VAL A 47 27.82 -3.62 29.80
C VAL A 47 27.10 -2.27 29.57
N PHE A 48 26.02 -2.21 28.79
CA PHE A 48 25.31 -0.93 28.56
C PHE A 48 24.33 -0.54 29.69
N PHE A 49 23.97 -1.46 30.58
CA PHE A 49 23.22 -1.13 31.81
C PHE A 49 24.12 -0.80 33.02
N LYS A 50 25.45 -0.74 32.87
CA LYS A 50 26.40 -0.52 33.98
C LYS A 50 27.16 0.81 33.90
N LYS A 51 26.62 1.83 33.21
CA LYS A 51 27.30 3.13 33.07
C LYS A 51 26.37 4.36 33.14
N SER A 52 25.36 4.29 34.00
CA SER A 52 24.67 5.49 34.54
C SER A 52 24.77 5.60 36.07
N THR A 53 25.78 4.95 36.64
CA THR A 53 26.15 5.05 38.06
C THR A 53 27.66 5.23 38.16
N THR A 54 28.19 6.36 37.68
CA THR A 54 29.53 6.84 38.05
C THR A 54 29.67 8.34 37.71
N PHE A 55 28.87 9.16 38.37
CA PHE A 55 29.23 10.54 38.63
C PHE A 55 28.64 10.92 39.99
N LEU A 56 29.50 10.86 41.01
CA LEU A 56 29.33 11.16 42.45
C LEU A 56 29.75 9.98 43.30
N GLY A 57 31.07 9.81 43.39
CA GLY A 57 31.70 8.80 44.23
C GLY A 57 33.20 9.02 44.30
N HIS A 58 33.63 10.19 44.78
CA HIS A 58 34.96 10.39 45.36
C HIS A 58 35.03 11.68 46.17
N PHE A 59 34.49 11.66 47.40
CA PHE A 59 35.07 12.40 48.54
C PHE A 59 34.70 11.65 49.83
N PHE A 60 35.66 10.83 50.28
CA PHE A 60 36.03 10.47 51.67
C PHE A 60 34.96 10.27 52.78
N LYS A 61 34.78 8.99 53.16
CA LYS A 61 34.99 8.33 54.50
C LYS A 61 34.22 8.82 55.78
N PRO A 62 34.20 8.04 56.90
CA PRO A 62 32.99 7.47 57.51
C PRO A 62 32.64 8.05 58.90
N ASP A 63 31.54 7.53 59.47
CA ASP A 63 31.10 7.54 60.89
C ASP A 63 29.89 8.39 61.32
N MET A 64 29.16 7.78 62.26
CA MET A 64 28.26 8.33 63.28
C MET A 64 26.74 8.50 63.00
N THR A 65 26.00 7.50 63.51
CA THR A 65 24.83 7.59 64.42
C THR A 65 23.59 8.45 64.10
N PHE A 66 22.44 7.80 64.35
CA PHE A 66 21.25 8.31 65.08
C PHE A 66 20.04 8.89 64.31
N TRP A 67 18.95 8.10 64.35
CA TRP A 67 17.54 8.44 64.62
C TRP A 67 16.55 9.03 63.58
N TRP A 68 15.38 8.34 63.57
CA TRP A 68 13.98 8.80 63.49
C TRP A 68 13.29 9.06 62.12
N GLU A 69 12.51 8.04 61.73
CA GLU A 69 11.07 8.07 61.39
C GLU A 69 10.51 9.10 60.38
N SER A 70 9.93 8.60 59.26
CA SER A 70 8.65 9.12 58.77
C SER A 70 7.91 8.14 57.83
N THR A 71 6.68 7.85 58.22
CA THR A 71 5.73 6.81 57.80
C THR A 71 5.06 7.06 56.43
N ARG A 72 5.84 7.28 55.35
CA ARG A 72 5.27 7.58 54.01
C ARG A 72 5.52 6.52 52.92
N GLY A 73 6.42 5.55 53.15
CA GLY A 73 6.79 4.52 52.16
C GLY A 73 5.85 3.30 52.06
N ILE A 74 5.03 3.03 53.08
CA ILE A 74 4.25 1.77 53.18
C ILE A 74 2.98 1.79 52.31
N LYS A 75 2.42 2.98 52.02
CA LYS A 75 1.22 3.12 51.17
C LYS A 75 1.51 2.91 49.67
N LEU A 76 2.73 3.21 49.21
CA LEU A 76 3.11 3.10 47.79
C LEU A 76 3.39 1.64 47.38
N LEU A 77 4.01 0.86 48.27
CA LEU A 77 4.29 -0.56 48.06
C LEU A 77 3.01 -1.42 48.01
N ARG A 78 1.98 -1.07 48.80
CA ARG A 78 0.71 -1.82 48.82
C ARG A 78 -0.06 -1.72 47.49
N ASN A 79 0.07 -0.59 46.78
CA ASN A 79 -0.59 -0.39 45.48
C ASN A 79 0.13 -1.10 44.33
N LEU A 80 1.45 -1.29 44.42
CA LEU A 80 2.24 -2.04 43.41
C LEU A 80 1.97 -3.55 43.47
N VAL A 81 1.80 -4.11 44.66
CA VAL A 81 1.45 -5.53 44.85
C VAL A 81 0.04 -5.81 44.31
N SER A 82 -0.90 -4.89 44.53
CA SER A 82 -2.27 -5.00 44.00
C SER A 82 -2.31 -4.93 42.47
N LEU A 83 -1.50 -4.06 41.85
CA LEU A 83 -1.38 -3.97 40.38
C LEU A 83 -0.75 -5.21 39.75
N CYS A 84 0.30 -5.77 40.37
CA CYS A 84 0.90 -7.03 39.92
C CYS A 84 -0.07 -8.22 40.05
N GLY A 85 -0.87 -8.26 41.12
CA GLY A 85 -1.92 -9.27 41.30
C GLY A 85 -3.01 -9.19 40.23
N LEU A 86 -3.46 -7.98 39.88
CA LEU A 86 -4.43 -7.74 38.82
C LEU A 86 -3.90 -8.11 37.44
N LEU A 87 -2.64 -7.78 37.14
CA LEU A 87 -1.98 -8.17 35.89
C LEU A 87 -1.82 -9.69 35.77
N LEU A 88 -1.45 -10.39 36.85
CA LEU A 88 -1.36 -11.85 36.88
C LEU A 88 -2.73 -12.52 36.70
N LEU A 89 -3.78 -11.98 37.33
CA LEU A 89 -5.15 -12.44 37.12
C LEU A 89 -5.62 -12.23 35.67
N LEU A 90 -5.29 -11.08 35.07
CA LEU A 90 -5.63 -10.80 33.67
C LEU A 90 -4.93 -11.78 32.71
N VAL A 91 -3.66 -12.08 32.96
CA VAL A 91 -2.88 -13.07 32.20
C VAL A 91 -3.44 -14.48 32.37
N LEU A 92 -3.83 -14.87 33.59
CA LEU A 92 -4.46 -16.16 33.86
C LEU A 92 -5.84 -16.27 33.19
N VAL A 93 -6.65 -15.21 33.18
CA VAL A 93 -7.94 -15.16 32.47
C VAL A 93 -7.73 -15.26 30.95
N LEU A 94 -6.71 -14.61 30.40
CA LEU A 94 -6.36 -14.73 28.98
C LEU A 94 -5.85 -16.13 28.61
N LEU A 95 -5.11 -16.80 29.51
CA LEU A 95 -4.62 -18.17 29.30
C LEU A 95 -5.73 -19.21 29.48
N TYR A 96 -6.68 -18.99 30.41
CA TYR A 96 -7.81 -19.90 30.67
C TYR A 96 -8.92 -19.80 29.60
N ASN A 97 -9.10 -18.60 29.01
CA ASN A 97 -9.98 -18.39 27.86
C ASN A 97 -9.29 -18.73 26.51
N GLY A 98 -7.97 -18.91 26.51
CA GLY A 98 -7.18 -19.35 25.35
C GLY A 98 -7.71 -20.63 24.69
N PRO A 99 -7.97 -21.73 25.42
CA PRO A 99 -8.54 -22.94 24.82
C PRO A 99 -9.97 -22.77 24.31
N PHE A 100 -10.78 -21.88 24.89
CA PHE A 100 -12.13 -21.56 24.37
C PHE A 100 -12.09 -20.68 23.12
N LEU A 101 -11.09 -19.81 22.96
CA LEU A 101 -10.84 -19.06 21.72
C LEU A 101 -10.23 -19.93 20.61
N ILE A 102 -9.51 -20.99 20.96
CA ILE A 102 -8.97 -21.98 20.01
C ILE A 102 -10.08 -22.93 19.53
N LEU A 103 -11.09 -23.24 20.36
CA LEU A 103 -12.29 -24.00 19.98
C LEU A 103 -13.27 -23.22 19.09
N TRP A 104 -13.08 -21.91 18.93
CA TRP A 104 -13.80 -21.07 17.95
C TRP A 104 -12.96 -20.72 16.72
N TRP A 105 -11.82 -21.41 16.50
CA TRP A 105 -11.29 -21.51 15.15
C TRP A 105 -12.27 -22.39 14.38
N HIS A 106 -13.13 -21.73 13.63
CA HIS A 106 -14.13 -22.35 12.77
C HIS A 106 -13.45 -23.46 11.95
N GLN A 107 -13.62 -24.70 12.40
CA GLN A 107 -13.34 -25.89 11.62
C GLN A 107 -14.29 -25.77 10.45
N ARG A 108 -13.78 -25.25 9.32
CA ARG A 108 -14.56 -25.08 8.11
C ARG A 108 -14.99 -26.48 7.68
N SER A 109 -16.18 -26.88 8.10
CA SER A 109 -16.80 -28.12 7.68
C SER A 109 -16.79 -28.12 6.16
N ALA A 110 -16.09 -29.11 5.59
CA ALA A 110 -15.87 -29.22 4.16
C ALA A 110 -17.14 -29.65 3.40
N GLU A 111 -18.29 -29.79 4.06
CA GLU A 111 -19.47 -30.40 3.45
C GLU A 111 -20.40 -29.45 2.71
N ASN A 112 -20.33 -28.12 2.90
CA ASN A 112 -21.17 -27.16 2.14
C ASN A 112 -20.35 -26.00 1.56
N ALA A 113 -19.31 -26.32 0.78
CA ALA A 113 -18.62 -25.28 0.01
C ALA A 113 -19.56 -24.72 -1.08
N ALA A 114 -20.01 -23.48 -0.90
CA ALA A 114 -20.85 -22.77 -1.86
C ALA A 114 -20.22 -22.80 -3.27
N VAL A 115 -21.02 -23.19 -4.26
CA VAL A 115 -20.67 -23.09 -5.67
C VAL A 115 -20.75 -21.61 -6.06
N LEU A 116 -19.69 -21.07 -6.63
CA LEU A 116 -19.60 -19.67 -7.01
C LEU A 116 -19.93 -19.49 -8.50
N PRO A 117 -20.63 -18.42 -8.89
CA PRO A 117 -20.80 -18.09 -10.30
C PRO A 117 -19.46 -17.68 -10.92
N LEU A 118 -19.29 -17.99 -12.20
CA LEU A 118 -18.28 -17.39 -13.07
C LEU A 118 -19.01 -16.49 -14.06
N ASP A 119 -19.21 -15.24 -13.69
CA ASP A 119 -19.95 -14.25 -14.46
C ASP A 119 -19.01 -13.17 -15.05
N MET A 120 -19.60 -12.08 -15.57
CA MET A 120 -18.86 -10.92 -16.09
C MET A 120 -18.33 -9.97 -15.00
N ALA A 121 -18.47 -10.34 -13.71
CA ALA A 121 -18.14 -9.55 -12.53
C ALA A 121 -18.70 -8.11 -12.61
N PRO A 122 -20.03 -7.92 -12.59
CA PRO A 122 -20.66 -6.62 -12.87
C PRO A 122 -20.26 -5.51 -11.89
N ASP A 123 -19.96 -5.86 -10.64
CA ASP A 123 -19.61 -4.94 -9.55
C ASP A 123 -18.11 -4.70 -9.37
N SER A 124 -17.28 -5.32 -10.23
CA SER A 124 -15.84 -5.20 -10.17
C SER A 124 -15.35 -3.93 -10.86
N ILE A 125 -14.33 -3.31 -10.25
CA ILE A 125 -13.58 -2.21 -10.85
C ILE A 125 -12.82 -2.67 -12.09
N ASP A 126 -12.91 -1.89 -13.16
CA ASP A 126 -12.37 -2.21 -14.50
C ASP A 126 -11.71 -1.01 -15.22
N ASP A 127 -11.31 0.01 -14.47
CA ASP A 127 -10.62 1.18 -15.03
C ASP A 127 -9.24 0.78 -15.59
N MET A 128 -9.01 1.10 -16.86
CA MET A 128 -7.77 0.86 -17.60
C MET A 128 -6.88 2.11 -17.66
N TYR A 129 -7.42 3.27 -17.28
CA TYR A 129 -6.78 4.58 -17.45
C TYR A 129 -6.36 4.92 -18.88
N ASP A 130 -7.01 4.32 -19.87
CA ASP A 130 -6.70 4.55 -21.28
C ASP A 130 -7.08 5.99 -21.67
N GLY A 131 -6.13 6.72 -22.24
CA GLY A 131 -6.26 8.15 -22.54
C GLY A 131 -6.13 9.11 -21.34
N CYS A 132 -6.05 8.62 -20.10
CA CYS A 132 -5.90 9.47 -18.91
C CYS A 132 -4.76 9.10 -17.95
N ARG A 133 -3.90 8.13 -18.31
CA ARG A 133 -2.79 7.64 -17.49
C ARG A 133 -2.03 8.73 -16.73
N SER A 134 -1.50 9.75 -17.44
CA SER A 134 -0.71 10.82 -16.79
C SER A 134 -1.53 11.61 -15.77
N LYS A 135 -2.80 11.89 -16.08
CA LYS A 135 -3.70 12.65 -15.21
C LYS A 135 -4.05 11.83 -13.97
N SER A 136 -4.42 10.57 -14.15
CA SER A 136 -4.71 9.62 -13.06
C SER A 136 -3.49 9.44 -12.16
N MET A 137 -2.30 9.30 -12.73
CA MET A 137 -1.05 9.19 -11.98
C MET A 137 -0.81 10.41 -11.08
N SER A 138 -0.97 11.63 -11.61
CA SER A 138 -0.80 12.85 -10.81
C SER A 138 -1.82 12.93 -9.68
N LEU A 139 -3.09 12.62 -9.96
CA LEU A 139 -4.16 12.62 -8.97
C LEU A 139 -3.95 11.58 -7.88
N ILE A 140 -3.57 10.36 -8.24
CA ILE A 140 -3.32 9.27 -7.29
C ILE A 140 -2.06 9.52 -6.46
N ASN A 141 -1.03 10.16 -7.02
CA ASN A 141 0.12 10.55 -6.23
C ASN A 141 -0.21 11.67 -5.23
N LEU A 142 -1.16 12.56 -5.56
CA LEU A 142 -1.65 13.59 -4.64
C LEU A 142 -2.58 12.99 -3.56
N TYR A 143 -3.61 12.25 -3.99
CA TYR A 143 -4.64 11.67 -3.13
C TYR A 143 -4.13 10.47 -2.33
N GLY A 144 -3.19 9.70 -2.87
CA GLY A 144 -2.60 8.53 -2.24
C GLY A 144 -2.00 8.86 -0.87
N VAL A 145 -1.49 10.08 -0.67
CA VAL A 145 -1.02 10.54 0.64
C VAL A 145 -2.13 10.47 1.71
N PHE A 146 -3.38 10.79 1.35
CA PHE A 146 -4.52 10.68 2.25
C PHE A 146 -4.97 9.22 2.44
N GLU A 147 -5.03 8.43 1.37
CA GLU A 147 -5.38 7.00 1.44
C GLU A 147 -4.46 6.24 2.41
N TRP A 148 -3.18 6.61 2.47
CA TRP A 148 -2.19 6.00 3.34
C TRP A 148 -2.36 6.33 4.82
N GLN A 149 -2.92 7.49 5.14
CA GLN A 149 -3.22 7.88 6.52
C GLN A 149 -4.43 7.11 7.07
N VAL A 150 -5.42 6.83 6.22
CA VAL A 150 -6.65 6.15 6.63
C VAL A 150 -6.50 4.63 6.57
N ASN A 151 -5.79 4.09 5.58
CA ASN A 151 -5.52 2.67 5.44
C ASN A 151 -4.19 2.28 6.13
N MET A 152 -4.16 2.32 7.45
CA MET A 152 -2.97 2.02 8.27
C MET A 152 -2.37 0.64 7.99
N ASN A 153 -3.21 -0.35 7.72
CA ASN A 153 -2.75 -1.70 7.39
C ASN A 153 -1.96 -1.72 6.08
N PHE A 154 -2.44 -1.00 5.06
CA PHE A 154 -1.73 -0.89 3.78
C PHE A 154 -0.46 -0.06 3.88
N SER A 155 -0.47 1.08 4.60
CA SER A 155 0.72 1.91 4.75
C SER A 155 1.82 1.23 5.57
N TYR A 156 1.47 0.51 6.64
CA TYR A 156 2.43 -0.32 7.37
C TYR A 156 2.99 -1.45 6.49
N ALA A 157 2.11 -2.16 5.77
CA ALA A 157 2.51 -3.19 4.82
C ALA A 157 3.51 -2.66 3.78
N TRP A 158 3.26 -1.46 3.24
CA TRP A 158 4.14 -0.80 2.29
C TRP A 158 5.53 -0.54 2.89
N ALA A 159 5.58 0.12 4.05
CA ALA A 159 6.83 0.48 4.73
C ALA A 159 7.71 -0.74 5.06
N VAL A 160 7.09 -1.88 5.39
CA VAL A 160 7.80 -3.12 5.69
C VAL A 160 8.46 -3.74 4.45
N VAL A 161 7.84 -3.63 3.28
CA VAL A 161 8.28 -4.38 2.09
C VAL A 161 9.01 -3.56 1.04
N GLU A 162 8.88 -2.24 1.04
CA GLU A 162 9.47 -1.36 0.02
C GLU A 162 11.00 -1.50 -0.10
N ARG A 163 11.70 -1.81 0.99
CA ARG A 163 13.16 -2.02 1.00
C ARG A 163 13.56 -3.36 0.38
N ASN A 164 12.63 -4.31 0.35
CA ASN A 164 12.84 -5.66 -0.20
C ASN A 164 12.37 -5.76 -1.65
N ALA A 165 11.58 -4.78 -2.13
CA ALA A 165 11.17 -4.70 -3.52
C ALA A 165 12.40 -4.48 -4.41
N LYS A 166 12.47 -5.24 -5.50
CA LYS A 166 13.58 -5.09 -6.46
C LYS A 166 13.47 -3.75 -7.17
N LYS A 167 14.61 -3.21 -7.57
CA LYS A 167 14.64 -2.00 -8.39
C LYS A 167 14.04 -2.26 -9.77
N PRO A 168 13.37 -1.26 -10.38
CA PRO A 168 12.85 -1.38 -11.72
C PRO A 168 13.94 -1.76 -12.73
N LEU A 169 13.78 -2.92 -13.36
CA LEU A 169 14.61 -3.34 -14.49
C LEU A 169 14.14 -2.69 -15.81
N HIS A 170 12.83 -2.58 -15.99
CA HIS A 170 12.21 -2.05 -17.20
C HIS A 170 12.09 -0.53 -17.13
N LYS A 171 12.48 0.18 -18.21
CA LYS A 171 12.56 1.65 -18.27
C LYS A 171 11.26 2.39 -17.90
N HIS A 172 10.11 1.77 -18.17
CA HIS A 172 8.80 2.38 -17.93
C HIS A 172 8.25 2.14 -16.52
N LEU A 173 8.92 1.30 -15.71
CA LEU A 173 8.52 1.03 -14.34
C LEU A 173 9.28 1.92 -13.35
N GLN A 174 8.59 2.30 -12.29
CA GLN A 174 9.12 3.07 -11.15
C GLN A 174 9.12 2.22 -9.88
N ASP A 175 9.81 2.67 -8.82
CA ASP A 175 9.87 1.99 -7.52
C ASP A 175 8.46 1.65 -6.98
N ASP A 176 7.48 2.53 -7.22
CA ASP A 176 6.09 2.36 -6.79
C ASP A 176 5.41 1.17 -7.51
N HIS A 177 5.75 0.90 -8.78
CA HIS A 177 5.27 -0.27 -9.51
C HIS A 177 5.86 -1.56 -8.95
N ALA A 178 7.18 -1.57 -8.77
CA ALA A 178 7.89 -2.73 -8.24
C ALA A 178 7.42 -3.09 -6.83
N THR A 179 7.20 -2.08 -5.98
CA THR A 179 6.71 -2.26 -4.61
C THR A 179 5.27 -2.77 -4.60
N SER A 180 4.40 -2.25 -5.48
CA SER A 180 3.01 -2.72 -5.60
C SER A 180 2.93 -4.19 -6.01
N LEU A 181 3.72 -4.62 -7.00
CA LEU A 181 3.83 -6.02 -7.41
C LEU A 181 4.39 -6.91 -6.28
N TYR A 182 5.39 -6.42 -5.55
CA TYR A 182 5.95 -7.12 -4.41
C TYR A 182 4.94 -7.31 -3.28
N ILE A 183 4.19 -6.25 -2.90
CA ILE A 183 3.09 -6.32 -1.92
C ILE A 183 2.08 -7.39 -2.33
N PHE A 184 1.61 -7.33 -3.59
CA PHE A 184 0.58 -8.23 -4.08
C PHE A 184 1.00 -9.71 -3.97
N THR A 185 2.26 -10.02 -4.26
CA THR A 185 2.78 -11.40 -4.20
C THR A 185 3.19 -11.82 -2.79
N LYS A 186 3.60 -10.88 -1.92
CA LYS A 186 4.12 -11.18 -0.57
C LYS A 186 3.03 -11.29 0.49
N LEU A 187 2.08 -10.35 0.49
CA LEU A 187 1.18 -10.11 1.61
C LEU A 187 -0.21 -10.66 1.28
N ALA A 188 -0.44 -11.93 1.65
CA ALA A 188 -1.67 -12.65 1.33
C ALA A 188 -2.94 -12.00 1.91
N ASN A 189 -2.86 -11.40 3.09
CA ASN A 189 -3.95 -10.65 3.73
C ASN A 189 -4.29 -9.39 2.92
N ILE A 190 -3.31 -8.54 2.62
CA ILE A 190 -3.51 -7.32 1.82
C ILE A 190 -4.05 -7.67 0.44
N ARG A 191 -3.49 -8.69 -0.23
CA ARG A 191 -4.01 -9.16 -1.53
C ARG A 191 -5.47 -9.62 -1.45
N LYS A 192 -5.86 -10.31 -0.37
CA LYS A 192 -7.24 -10.77 -0.19
C LYS A 192 -8.20 -9.60 0.01
N ASP A 193 -7.86 -8.66 0.87
CA ASP A 193 -8.69 -7.49 1.17
C ASP A 193 -8.81 -6.58 -0.05
N PHE A 194 -7.69 -6.33 -0.72
CA PHE A 194 -7.63 -5.60 -1.98
C PHE A 194 -8.52 -6.24 -3.06
N ASN A 195 -8.35 -7.53 -3.36
CA ASN A 195 -9.16 -8.20 -4.37
C ASN A 195 -10.65 -8.25 -3.99
N THR A 196 -10.98 -8.26 -2.69
CA THR A 196 -12.38 -8.17 -2.24
C THR A 196 -12.94 -6.78 -2.52
N ALA A 197 -12.21 -5.73 -2.14
CA ALA A 197 -12.59 -4.34 -2.40
C ALA A 197 -12.72 -4.05 -3.90
N VAL A 198 -11.86 -4.62 -4.74
CA VAL A 198 -11.93 -4.49 -6.20
C VAL A 198 -13.17 -5.17 -6.77
N LYS A 199 -13.50 -6.38 -6.31
CA LYS A 199 -14.64 -7.17 -6.79
C LYS A 199 -16.01 -6.54 -6.52
N THR A 200 -16.13 -5.76 -5.46
CA THR A 200 -17.40 -5.14 -5.04
C THR A 200 -17.35 -3.61 -5.12
N GLY A 201 -16.28 -3.06 -5.70
CA GLY A 201 -15.90 -1.66 -5.53
C GLY A 201 -16.48 -0.70 -6.56
N LYS A 202 -17.17 -1.19 -7.61
CA LYS A 202 -17.60 -0.35 -8.76
C LYS A 202 -18.28 0.95 -8.35
N HIS A 203 -19.21 0.89 -7.40
CA HIS A 203 -19.96 2.06 -6.92
C HIS A 203 -19.16 2.98 -6.00
N LYS A 204 -18.15 2.44 -5.29
CA LYS A 204 -17.31 3.20 -4.35
C LYS A 204 -16.03 3.72 -5.00
N TYR A 205 -15.71 3.29 -6.22
CA TYR A 205 -14.43 3.51 -6.88
C TYR A 205 -14.04 4.99 -7.07
N SER A 206 -15.01 5.89 -7.19
CA SER A 206 -14.75 7.32 -7.36
C SER A 206 -14.97 8.13 -6.08
N THR A 207 -14.98 7.45 -4.92
CA THR A 207 -15.23 8.02 -3.60
C THR A 207 -14.11 7.61 -2.64
N ASP A 208 -14.08 8.22 -1.45
CA ASP A 208 -13.19 7.81 -0.36
C ASP A 208 -13.47 6.40 0.20
N GLY A 209 -14.63 5.82 -0.14
CA GLY A 209 -15.01 4.46 0.25
C GLY A 209 -14.20 3.34 -0.40
N PHE A 210 -13.44 3.61 -1.46
CA PHE A 210 -12.45 2.67 -2.00
C PHE A 210 -11.05 3.06 -1.50
N MET A 211 -10.43 2.24 -0.66
CA MET A 211 -9.17 2.60 0.02
C MET A 211 -7.92 1.96 -0.59
N PHE A 212 -7.98 1.64 -1.89
CA PHE A 212 -6.88 1.00 -2.63
C PHE A 212 -6.65 1.62 -4.02
N HIS A 213 -6.95 2.90 -4.22
CA HIS A 213 -6.69 3.59 -5.49
C HIS A 213 -5.22 3.52 -5.89
N PHE A 214 -4.32 3.70 -4.92
CA PHE A 214 -2.88 3.68 -5.17
C PHE A 214 -2.44 2.30 -5.68
N LEU A 215 -2.79 1.25 -4.92
CA LEU A 215 -2.44 -0.12 -5.29
C LEU A 215 -3.08 -0.54 -6.61
N TYR A 216 -4.35 -0.20 -6.84
CA TYR A 216 -5.06 -0.51 -8.08
C TYR A 216 -4.37 0.14 -9.28
N PHE A 217 -4.08 1.45 -9.22
CA PHE A 217 -3.42 2.16 -10.30
C PHE A 217 -2.05 1.57 -10.64
N TYR A 218 -1.18 1.42 -9.64
CA TYR A 218 0.19 0.97 -9.91
C TYR A 218 0.26 -0.49 -10.35
N LEU A 219 -0.69 -1.35 -9.96
CA LEU A 219 -0.80 -2.71 -10.52
C LEU A 219 -1.29 -2.70 -11.96
N THR A 220 -2.34 -1.92 -12.27
CA THR A 220 -2.84 -1.78 -13.66
C THR A 220 -1.74 -1.22 -14.57
N ASP A 221 -1.09 -0.14 -14.16
CA ASP A 221 -0.05 0.53 -14.94
C ASP A 221 1.19 -0.36 -15.12
N ALA A 222 1.58 -1.12 -14.09
CA ALA A 222 2.68 -2.06 -14.19
C ALA A 222 2.41 -3.18 -15.22
N ILE A 223 1.19 -3.72 -15.25
CA ILE A 223 0.81 -4.76 -16.22
C ILE A 223 0.90 -4.19 -17.64
N GLN A 224 0.35 -2.99 -17.88
CA GLN A 224 0.39 -2.34 -19.19
C GLN A 224 1.82 -2.03 -19.64
N ALA A 225 2.69 -1.61 -18.73
CA ALA A 225 4.09 -1.34 -19.04
C ALA A 225 4.93 -2.61 -19.28
N LEU A 226 4.55 -3.74 -18.68
CA LEU A 226 5.22 -5.03 -18.85
C LEU A 226 4.68 -5.85 -20.05
N ASN A 227 3.47 -5.56 -20.52
CA ASN A 227 2.89 -6.13 -21.74
C ASN A 227 2.33 -5.00 -22.62
N PRO A 228 3.21 -4.19 -23.23
CA PRO A 228 2.80 -3.07 -24.07
C PRO A 228 2.02 -3.57 -25.29
N ASN A 229 0.96 -2.84 -25.63
CA ASN A 229 0.05 -3.12 -26.75
C ASN A 229 -0.60 -4.52 -26.72
N HIS A 230 -0.56 -5.21 -25.59
CA HIS A 230 -1.09 -6.57 -25.46
C HIS A 230 -0.52 -7.51 -26.54
N SER A 231 0.78 -7.32 -26.82
CA SER A 231 1.47 -7.88 -27.98
C SER A 231 1.64 -9.40 -27.92
N GLU A 232 1.64 -9.97 -26.71
CA GLU A 232 1.83 -11.40 -26.51
C GLU A 232 0.70 -12.01 -25.67
N CYS A 233 0.02 -13.01 -26.25
CA CYS A 233 -0.86 -13.89 -25.49
C CYS A 233 -0.07 -15.08 -24.95
N ARG A 234 -0.38 -15.50 -23.72
CA ARG A 234 0.34 -16.58 -23.02
C ARG A 234 -0.61 -17.46 -22.24
N THR A 235 -0.29 -18.75 -22.20
CA THR A 235 -1.06 -19.76 -21.47
C THR A 235 -0.54 -19.88 -20.04
N VAL A 236 -1.45 -19.73 -19.07
CA VAL A 236 -1.14 -19.77 -17.64
C VAL A 236 -2.16 -20.62 -16.90
N TYR A 237 -1.78 -21.05 -15.71
CA TYR A 237 -2.54 -21.99 -14.90
C TYR A 237 -2.83 -21.39 -13.52
N LEU A 238 -4.08 -21.47 -13.11
CA LEU A 238 -4.56 -21.05 -11.80
C LEU A 238 -5.23 -22.24 -11.12
N ARG A 239 -4.98 -22.40 -9.83
CA ARG A 239 -5.49 -23.48 -9.00
C ARG A 239 -6.24 -22.89 -7.81
N THR A 240 -7.40 -23.45 -7.47
CA THR A 240 -8.24 -22.95 -6.38
C THR A 240 -8.89 -24.08 -5.57
N TRP A 241 -9.25 -23.76 -4.34
CA TRP A 241 -10.06 -24.61 -3.45
C TRP A 241 -11.57 -24.36 -3.61
N LYS A 242 -11.96 -23.44 -4.49
CA LYS A 242 -13.35 -23.02 -4.68
C LYS A 242 -14.02 -23.91 -5.71
N ARG A 243 -15.34 -24.08 -5.60
CA ARG A 243 -16.17 -24.71 -6.61
C ARG A 243 -16.86 -23.62 -7.43
N PHE A 244 -16.98 -23.85 -8.73
CA PHE A 244 -17.67 -22.95 -9.65
C PHE A 244 -18.73 -23.69 -10.44
N GLU A 245 -19.68 -22.94 -10.99
CA GLU A 245 -20.67 -23.46 -11.93
C GLU A 245 -19.99 -24.06 -13.16
N ARG A 246 -20.52 -25.20 -13.64
CA ARG A 246 -19.92 -25.97 -14.74
C ARG A 246 -20.62 -25.73 -16.07
N ASP A 247 -21.91 -25.39 -16.05
CA ASP A 247 -22.72 -25.16 -17.23
C ASP A 247 -22.55 -23.73 -17.75
N ILE A 248 -21.32 -23.42 -18.17
CA ILE A 248 -20.90 -22.07 -18.57
C ILE A 248 -20.06 -22.09 -19.85
N VAL A 249 -19.99 -23.22 -20.56
CA VAL A 249 -19.28 -23.30 -21.84
C VAL A 249 -19.90 -22.31 -22.83
N ASN A 250 -19.07 -21.68 -23.66
CA ASN A 250 -19.46 -20.61 -24.60
C ASN A 250 -19.95 -19.30 -23.97
N THR A 251 -19.86 -19.14 -22.64
CA THR A 251 -20.15 -17.86 -21.98
C THR A 251 -18.89 -16.98 -21.89
N ASN A 252 -19.11 -15.67 -21.73
CA ASN A 252 -18.04 -14.73 -21.42
C ASN A 252 -17.97 -14.52 -19.90
N VAL A 253 -16.76 -14.53 -19.36
CA VAL A 253 -16.49 -14.42 -17.92
C VAL A 253 -15.34 -13.47 -17.64
N ARG A 254 -15.33 -12.92 -16.43
CA ARG A 254 -14.26 -12.04 -15.91
C ARG A 254 -13.98 -12.39 -14.46
N PHE A 255 -12.72 -12.40 -14.06
CA PHE A 255 -12.36 -12.73 -12.67
C PHE A 255 -12.78 -11.66 -11.65
N GLY A 256 -13.02 -10.43 -12.11
CA GLY A 256 -13.42 -9.28 -11.29
C GLY A 256 -12.36 -8.81 -10.30
N GLY A 257 -11.12 -9.26 -10.45
CA GLY A 257 -10.03 -8.98 -9.53
C GLY A 257 -8.71 -9.34 -10.18
N PHE A 258 -7.61 -8.81 -9.63
CA PHE A 258 -6.29 -9.15 -10.12
C PHE A 258 -6.00 -10.63 -9.88
N THR A 259 -5.66 -11.33 -10.96
CA THR A 259 -5.51 -12.78 -10.93
C THR A 259 -4.05 -13.14 -11.16
N TRP A 260 -3.44 -13.80 -10.17
CA TRP A 260 -2.05 -14.22 -10.23
C TRP A 260 -1.98 -15.71 -10.53
N ALA A 261 -1.41 -16.03 -11.69
CA ALA A 261 -1.32 -17.37 -12.26
C ALA A 261 0.13 -17.70 -12.60
N ILE A 262 0.39 -18.97 -12.95
CA ILE A 262 1.74 -19.48 -13.23
C ILE A 262 1.76 -20.16 -14.59
N SER A 263 2.81 -20.00 -15.38
CA SER A 263 2.95 -20.61 -16.71
C SER A 263 3.13 -22.14 -16.73
N SER A 264 3.10 -22.81 -15.57
CA SER A 264 3.27 -24.26 -15.45
C SER A 264 2.18 -24.91 -14.60
N LYS A 265 1.70 -26.08 -15.05
CA LYS A 265 0.77 -26.96 -14.33
C LYS A 265 1.40 -27.55 -13.05
N GLN A 266 2.73 -27.67 -12.99
CA GLN A 266 3.49 -28.37 -11.95
C GLN A 266 4.00 -27.47 -10.81
N SER A 267 3.33 -26.36 -10.52
CA SER A 267 3.77 -25.49 -9.44
C SER A 267 3.66 -26.16 -8.06
N SER A 268 4.80 -26.49 -7.45
CA SER A 268 4.93 -27.15 -6.14
C SER A 268 4.39 -26.32 -4.96
N LYS A 269 4.11 -25.04 -5.18
CA LYS A 269 3.65 -24.10 -4.13
C LYS A 269 2.14 -23.81 -4.17
N VAL A 270 1.42 -24.17 -5.24
CA VAL A 270 0.00 -23.81 -5.35
C VAL A 270 -0.90 -24.91 -4.78
N LYS A 271 -1.48 -24.58 -3.63
CA LYS A 271 -2.48 -25.38 -2.93
C LYS A 271 -3.86 -25.18 -3.60
N GLY A 272 -4.56 -26.26 -3.92
CA GLY A 272 -5.95 -26.26 -4.43
C GLY A 272 -6.12 -27.02 -5.73
N ASN A 273 -6.83 -28.13 -5.69
CA ASN A 273 -7.11 -29.00 -6.84
C ASN A 273 -8.61 -29.22 -7.07
N VAL A 274 -9.46 -28.32 -6.54
CA VAL A 274 -10.92 -28.42 -6.64
C VAL A 274 -11.40 -27.85 -7.98
N SER A 275 -11.01 -26.62 -8.29
CA SER A 275 -11.26 -26.00 -9.59
C SER A 275 -10.02 -25.27 -10.05
N CYS A 276 -9.64 -25.53 -11.29
CA CYS A 276 -8.44 -25.01 -11.89
C CYS A 276 -8.74 -24.41 -13.26
N PHE A 277 -7.93 -23.47 -13.68
CA PHE A 277 -8.12 -22.72 -14.90
C PHE A 277 -6.87 -22.86 -15.77
N GLU A 278 -7.08 -23.22 -17.03
CA GLU A 278 -6.11 -23.07 -18.11
C GLU A 278 -6.51 -21.81 -18.89
N ILE A 279 -5.70 -20.76 -18.78
CA ILE A 279 -6.06 -19.41 -19.22
C ILE A 279 -5.11 -18.97 -20.31
N GLN A 280 -5.61 -18.74 -21.52
CA GLN A 280 -4.90 -17.97 -22.53
C GLN A 280 -5.20 -16.49 -22.32
N THR A 281 -4.30 -15.77 -21.66
CA THR A 281 -4.40 -14.33 -21.39
C THR A 281 -3.61 -13.53 -22.41
N CYS A 282 -4.15 -12.41 -22.88
CA CYS A 282 -3.49 -11.46 -23.78
C CYS A 282 -3.19 -10.12 -23.10
N PHE A 283 -3.89 -9.81 -22.00
CA PHE A 283 -3.66 -8.58 -21.23
C PHE A 283 -2.74 -8.80 -20.02
N GLY A 284 -2.54 -10.05 -19.59
CA GLY A 284 -1.67 -10.38 -18.47
C GLY A 284 -0.20 -10.14 -18.78
N ALA A 285 0.58 -9.84 -17.74
CA ALA A 285 2.00 -9.56 -17.85
C ALA A 285 2.85 -10.46 -16.94
N ASP A 286 4.08 -10.76 -17.37
CA ASP A 286 5.04 -11.52 -16.55
C ASP A 286 5.60 -10.61 -15.46
N ILE A 287 5.35 -10.97 -14.21
CA ILE A 287 5.77 -10.26 -13.01
C ILE A 287 6.85 -11.00 -12.22
N THR A 288 7.41 -12.08 -12.78
CA THR A 288 8.41 -12.95 -12.14
C THR A 288 9.56 -12.17 -11.53
N HIS A 289 10.07 -11.16 -12.24
CA HIS A 289 11.16 -10.33 -11.75
C HIS A 289 10.78 -9.59 -10.45
N TYR A 290 9.56 -9.04 -10.39
CA TYR A 290 9.07 -8.17 -9.31
C TYR A 290 8.40 -8.92 -8.17
N SER A 291 8.13 -10.21 -8.35
CA SER A 291 7.51 -11.05 -7.33
C SER A 291 8.43 -11.29 -6.14
N SER A 292 7.84 -11.33 -4.96
CA SER A 292 8.50 -11.78 -3.73
C SER A 292 8.70 -13.29 -3.66
N VAL A 293 8.03 -14.04 -4.54
CA VAL A 293 8.10 -15.50 -4.59
C VAL A 293 9.13 -15.93 -5.62
N ASN A 294 10.10 -16.73 -5.17
CA ASN A 294 11.04 -17.42 -6.05
C ASN A 294 10.33 -18.58 -6.78
N GLN A 295 9.56 -18.23 -7.81
CA GLN A 295 8.85 -19.13 -8.72
C GLN A 295 8.93 -18.50 -10.11
N ARG A 296 9.29 -19.26 -11.15
CA ARG A 296 9.33 -18.71 -12.52
C ARG A 296 7.93 -18.68 -13.16
N GLY A 297 7.77 -17.80 -14.14
CA GLY A 297 6.58 -17.76 -15.01
C GLY A 297 5.34 -17.24 -14.30
N GLN A 298 5.48 -16.29 -13.39
CA GLN A 298 4.38 -15.68 -12.67
C GLN A 298 3.74 -14.59 -13.52
N VAL A 299 2.44 -14.73 -13.80
CA VAL A 299 1.69 -13.79 -14.62
C VAL A 299 0.59 -13.15 -13.79
N LEU A 300 0.47 -11.83 -13.89
CA LEU A 300 -0.61 -11.06 -13.30
C LEU A 300 -1.58 -10.63 -14.40
N ILE A 301 -2.84 -11.03 -14.25
CA ILE A 301 -3.94 -10.74 -15.15
C ILE A 301 -4.76 -9.57 -14.57
N PRO A 302 -5.03 -8.53 -15.36
CA PRO A 302 -5.78 -7.36 -14.90
C PRO A 302 -7.28 -7.65 -14.76
N THR A 303 -8.00 -6.74 -14.12
CA THR A 303 -9.42 -6.90 -13.81
C THR A 303 -10.33 -6.82 -15.03
N TYR A 304 -9.93 -6.10 -16.07
CA TYR A 304 -10.72 -5.79 -17.26
C TYR A 304 -10.65 -6.86 -18.36
N GLU A 305 -9.82 -7.91 -18.21
CA GLU A 305 -9.71 -8.94 -19.24
C GLU A 305 -10.95 -9.85 -19.26
N VAL A 306 -11.56 -9.97 -20.45
CA VAL A 306 -12.73 -10.83 -20.68
C VAL A 306 -12.30 -12.11 -21.38
N PHE A 307 -12.79 -13.23 -20.86
CA PHE A 307 -12.49 -14.56 -21.37
C PHE A 307 -13.75 -15.25 -21.87
N ARG A 308 -13.65 -15.98 -22.97
CA ARG A 308 -14.66 -16.97 -23.38
C ARG A 308 -14.29 -18.32 -22.77
N VAL A 309 -15.26 -18.96 -22.13
CA VAL A 309 -15.11 -20.35 -21.65
C VAL A 309 -15.22 -21.28 -22.85
N THR A 310 -14.12 -21.97 -23.18
CA THR A 310 -14.08 -22.89 -24.33
C THR A 310 -14.43 -24.32 -23.94
N ASP A 311 -14.15 -24.71 -22.69
CA ASP A 311 -14.32 -26.08 -22.23
C ASP A 311 -14.36 -26.16 -20.69
N VAL A 312 -15.06 -27.16 -20.16
CA VAL A 312 -15.08 -27.50 -18.73
C VAL A 312 -14.88 -29.01 -18.59
N VAL A 313 -13.66 -29.42 -18.25
CA VAL A 313 -13.25 -30.82 -18.18
C VAL A 313 -13.27 -31.31 -16.74
N THR A 314 -13.85 -32.49 -16.50
CA THR A 314 -13.83 -33.16 -15.19
C THR A 314 -12.96 -34.40 -15.23
N GLY A 315 -12.33 -34.76 -14.10
CA GLY A 315 -11.54 -35.99 -14.00
C GLY A 315 -10.15 -35.90 -14.65
N ASP A 316 -9.63 -34.69 -14.82
CA ASP A 316 -8.26 -34.48 -15.31
C ASP A 316 -7.25 -34.86 -14.19
N PRO A 317 -6.19 -35.64 -14.49
CA PRO A 317 -5.17 -36.02 -13.50
C PRO A 317 -4.55 -34.86 -12.71
N TRP A 318 -4.49 -33.64 -13.27
CA TRP A 318 -3.90 -32.50 -12.56
C TRP A 318 -4.89 -31.70 -11.70
N CYS A 319 -6.21 -31.85 -11.89
CA CYS A 319 -7.25 -31.12 -11.14
C CYS A 319 -8.66 -31.74 -11.26
N GLY A 320 -9.48 -31.63 -10.21
CA GLY A 320 -10.84 -32.17 -10.21
C GLY A 320 -11.74 -31.62 -11.33
N VAL A 321 -11.71 -30.30 -11.54
CA VAL A 321 -12.41 -29.61 -12.64
C VAL A 321 -11.48 -28.58 -13.27
N VAL A 322 -11.38 -28.57 -14.60
CA VAL A 322 -10.55 -27.69 -15.40
C VAL A 322 -11.40 -26.82 -16.31
N TYR A 323 -11.34 -25.51 -16.13
CA TYR A 323 -11.96 -24.52 -16.98
C TYR A 323 -10.93 -24.02 -17.99
N LYS A 324 -11.20 -24.17 -19.29
CA LYS A 324 -10.36 -23.59 -20.35
C LYS A 324 -10.91 -22.24 -20.76
N LEU A 325 -10.10 -21.20 -20.63
CA LEU A 325 -10.46 -19.82 -20.86
C LEU A 325 -9.60 -19.23 -21.97
N GLN A 326 -10.23 -18.60 -22.95
CA GLN A 326 -9.56 -17.90 -24.03
C GLN A 326 -9.86 -16.41 -23.98
N SER A 327 -8.83 -15.56 -23.96
CA SER A 327 -9.00 -14.11 -24.02
C SER A 327 -9.78 -13.72 -25.27
N THR A 328 -10.80 -12.88 -25.08
CA THR A 328 -11.58 -12.31 -26.19
C THR A 328 -10.85 -11.18 -26.91
N LYS A 329 -9.67 -10.76 -26.39
CA LYS A 329 -8.89 -9.60 -26.83
C LYS A 329 -9.65 -8.25 -26.74
N LYS A 330 -10.85 -8.25 -26.17
CA LYS A 330 -11.68 -7.06 -25.95
C LYS A 330 -11.81 -6.84 -24.44
N PRO A 331 -11.29 -5.74 -23.90
CA PRO A 331 -11.39 -5.48 -22.47
C PRO A 331 -12.78 -4.96 -22.11
N LYS A 332 -13.18 -5.14 -20.85
CA LYS A 332 -14.34 -4.50 -20.25
C LYS A 332 -13.85 -3.26 -19.49
N ALA A 333 -14.34 -2.08 -19.85
CA ALA A 333 -13.79 -0.81 -19.39
C ALA A 333 -14.90 0.21 -19.05
N ASP A 334 -15.92 -0.22 -18.29
CA ASP A 334 -17.07 0.63 -17.93
C ASP A 334 -16.66 1.86 -17.12
N GLN A 335 -15.56 1.74 -16.36
CA GLN A 335 -15.07 2.78 -15.48
C GLN A 335 -13.84 3.49 -16.02
N ASN A 336 -13.51 3.34 -17.32
CA ASN A 336 -12.30 3.93 -17.88
C ASN A 336 -12.21 5.43 -17.61
N CYS A 337 -11.16 5.84 -16.92
CA CYS A 337 -10.88 7.22 -16.51
C CYS A 337 -11.91 7.86 -15.56
N LYS A 338 -12.87 7.09 -15.04
CA LYS A 338 -13.96 7.61 -14.19
C LYS A 338 -13.43 8.29 -12.93
N LEU A 339 -12.43 7.68 -12.29
CA LEU A 339 -11.78 8.28 -11.12
C LEU A 339 -11.23 9.68 -11.42
N SER A 340 -10.50 9.81 -12.53
CA SER A 340 -9.88 11.08 -12.91
C SER A 340 -10.92 12.16 -13.24
N GLN A 341 -12.04 11.76 -13.84
CA GLN A 341 -13.13 12.67 -14.20
C GLN A 341 -13.83 13.18 -12.93
N GLU A 342 -14.23 12.29 -12.03
CA GLU A 342 -14.95 12.66 -10.81
C GLU A 342 -14.08 13.46 -9.84
N LEU A 343 -12.82 13.04 -9.63
CA LEU A 343 -11.92 13.77 -8.74
C LEU A 343 -11.57 15.17 -9.30
N THR A 344 -11.47 15.30 -10.63
CA THR A 344 -11.29 16.63 -11.25
C THR A 344 -12.53 17.49 -11.11
N LYS A 345 -13.74 16.94 -11.28
CA LYS A 345 -14.99 17.68 -11.05
C LYS A 345 -15.09 18.14 -9.60
N SER A 346 -14.69 17.32 -8.63
CA SER A 346 -14.67 17.72 -7.22
C SER A 346 -13.66 18.86 -6.98
N LEU A 347 -12.44 18.73 -7.50
CA LEU A 347 -11.39 19.74 -7.34
C LEU A 347 -11.65 21.06 -8.09
N LEU A 348 -12.32 21.02 -9.25
CA LEU A 348 -12.64 22.22 -10.05
C LEU A 348 -14.03 22.79 -9.74
N GLY A 349 -14.99 21.94 -9.37
CA GLY A 349 -16.38 22.30 -9.08
C GLY A 349 -16.59 22.78 -7.63
N GLY A 350 -15.73 22.39 -6.71
CA GLY A 350 -15.72 22.86 -5.33
C GLY A 350 -14.77 24.05 -5.13
N GLY A 351 -15.17 25.26 -5.55
CA GLY A 351 -14.63 26.49 -4.95
C GLY A 351 -13.48 27.21 -5.65
N PHE A 352 -13.19 26.97 -6.94
CA PHE A 352 -12.27 27.85 -7.68
C PHE A 352 -12.99 28.95 -8.49
N LEU A 353 -14.28 28.78 -8.80
CA LEU A 353 -15.09 29.78 -9.52
C LEU A 353 -15.82 30.78 -8.61
N ASN A 354 -15.75 30.61 -7.29
CA ASN A 354 -16.20 31.59 -6.30
C ASN A 354 -15.04 32.23 -5.51
N TRP A 355 -13.81 32.11 -5.97
CA TRP A 355 -12.70 32.96 -5.49
C TRP A 355 -12.70 34.29 -6.26
N GLY A 356 -13.84 34.97 -6.22
CA GLY A 356 -13.95 36.37 -6.60
C GLY A 356 -13.61 37.22 -5.38
N GLY A 357 -12.44 37.85 -5.39
CA GLY A 357 -12.01 38.81 -4.36
C GLY A 357 -11.13 38.19 -3.27
N GLY A 358 -9.87 37.88 -3.61
CA GLY A 358 -8.85 37.65 -2.59
C GLY A 358 -8.54 38.96 -1.85
N ASN A 359 -9.22 39.21 -0.73
CA ASN A 359 -8.81 40.26 0.19
C ASN A 359 -7.38 39.98 0.66
N THR A 360 -6.54 41.00 0.71
CA THR A 360 -5.13 41.00 1.17
C THR A 360 -4.90 40.25 2.50
N VAL A 361 -5.96 40.13 3.32
CA VAL A 361 -6.00 39.41 4.59
C VAL A 361 -5.80 37.88 4.43
N THR A 362 -6.31 37.23 3.39
CA THR A 362 -6.18 35.76 3.23
C THR A 362 -4.81 35.34 2.70
N MET A 363 -4.21 36.15 1.82
CA MET A 363 -2.82 35.97 1.41
C MET A 363 -1.85 36.21 2.58
N SER A 364 -2.17 37.18 3.45
CA SER A 364 -1.44 37.44 4.70
C SER A 364 -1.52 36.25 5.67
N ALA A 365 -2.67 35.59 5.79
CA ALA A 365 -2.83 34.42 6.65
C ALA A 365 -2.03 33.20 6.16
N CYS A 366 -2.00 32.93 4.85
CA CYS A 366 -1.17 31.87 4.26
C CYS A 366 0.33 32.15 4.44
N ALA A 367 0.76 33.40 4.27
CA ALA A 367 2.15 33.80 4.53
C ALA A 367 2.52 33.65 6.02
N ALA A 368 1.63 34.02 6.93
CA ALA A 368 1.84 33.85 8.37
C ALA A 368 1.96 32.37 8.77
N LEU A 369 1.12 31.49 8.23
CA LEU A 369 1.20 30.05 8.48
C LEU A 369 2.49 29.44 7.95
N LEU A 370 2.97 29.86 6.76
CA LEU A 370 4.26 29.42 6.24
C LEU A 370 5.42 29.90 7.13
N MET A 371 5.37 31.13 7.63
CA MET A 371 6.38 31.68 8.55
C MET A 371 6.40 30.96 9.91
N ILE A 372 5.23 30.62 10.48
CA ILE A 372 5.13 29.86 11.74
C ILE A 372 5.71 28.45 11.55
N ASN A 373 5.36 27.76 10.46
CA ASN A 373 5.92 26.45 10.15
C ASN A 373 7.44 26.52 9.92
N SER A 374 7.94 27.57 9.25
CA SER A 374 9.39 27.83 9.10
C SER A 374 10.10 27.93 10.45
N PHE A 375 9.52 28.68 11.39
CA PHE A 375 10.12 28.91 12.71
C PHE A 375 10.17 27.64 13.55
N ILE A 376 9.12 26.80 13.47
CA ILE A 376 9.07 25.48 14.12
C ILE A 376 10.17 24.56 13.55
N LEU A 377 10.40 24.59 12.24
CA LEU A 377 11.43 23.79 11.55
C LEU A 377 12.86 24.23 11.91
N VAL A 378 13.11 25.54 12.05
CA VAL A 378 14.39 26.11 12.48
C VAL A 378 14.71 25.72 13.93
N LYS A 379 13.74 25.81 14.86
CA LYS A 379 13.93 25.39 16.26
C LYS A 379 14.27 23.90 16.41
N ARG A 380 13.85 23.05 15.46
CA ARG A 380 14.17 21.61 15.42
C ARG A 380 15.55 21.29 14.81
N LYS A 381 16.40 22.29 14.52
CA LYS A 381 17.76 22.13 13.94
C LYS A 381 17.83 21.34 12.62
N GLN A 382 16.76 21.32 11.83
CA GLN A 382 16.76 20.67 10.50
C GLN A 382 17.26 21.64 9.42
N LYS A 383 18.58 21.70 9.22
CA LYS A 383 19.25 22.69 8.35
C LYS A 383 18.91 22.59 6.85
N SER A 384 18.50 21.42 6.35
CA SER A 384 18.12 21.26 4.92
C SER A 384 16.77 21.87 4.55
N TYR A 385 15.89 22.11 5.52
CA TYR A 385 14.54 22.63 5.28
C TYR A 385 14.45 24.15 5.28
N VAL A 386 15.38 24.83 5.95
CA VAL A 386 15.39 26.29 6.06
C VAL A 386 15.57 26.94 4.68
N ALA A 387 16.42 26.37 3.82
CA ALA A 387 16.67 26.89 2.48
C ALA A 387 15.46 26.74 1.53
N VAL A 388 14.72 25.63 1.63
CA VAL A 388 13.55 25.36 0.77
C VAL A 388 12.39 26.27 1.15
N VAL A 389 12.17 26.47 2.45
CA VAL A 389 11.09 27.32 2.93
C VAL A 389 11.41 28.80 2.71
N LEU A 390 12.67 29.23 2.90
CA LEU A 390 13.11 30.57 2.49
C LEU A 390 12.97 30.77 0.98
N GLY A 391 13.28 29.77 0.16
CA GLY A 391 13.08 29.81 -1.29
C GLY A 391 11.61 29.98 -1.69
N ALA A 392 10.70 29.24 -1.04
CA ALA A 392 9.26 29.37 -1.28
C ALA A 392 8.71 30.74 -0.83
N VAL A 393 9.22 31.28 0.27
CA VAL A 393 8.86 32.62 0.77
C VAL A 393 9.37 33.71 -0.17
N ILE A 394 10.59 33.59 -0.72
CA ILE A 394 11.13 34.54 -1.72
C ILE A 394 10.30 34.52 -3.00
N VAL A 395 9.93 33.32 -3.50
CA VAL A 395 9.08 33.21 -4.70
C VAL A 395 7.69 33.83 -4.47
N LEU A 396 7.10 33.63 -3.30
CA LEU A 396 5.84 34.28 -2.91
C LEU A 396 5.99 35.80 -2.80
N MET A 397 7.09 36.31 -2.23
CA MET A 397 7.33 37.76 -2.16
C MET A 397 7.57 38.39 -3.53
N VAL A 398 8.30 37.73 -4.43
CA VAL A 398 8.49 38.17 -5.81
C VAL A 398 7.16 38.17 -6.57
N PHE A 399 6.33 37.14 -6.39
CA PHE A 399 4.99 37.07 -6.99
C PHE A 399 4.06 38.20 -6.48
N MET A 400 4.14 38.54 -5.20
CA MET A 400 3.40 39.67 -4.62
C MET A 400 3.91 41.04 -5.11
N LEU A 401 5.22 41.20 -5.29
CA LEU A 401 5.84 42.41 -5.85
C LEU A 401 5.53 42.61 -7.34
N LEU A 402 5.26 41.54 -8.09
CA LEU A 402 4.85 41.59 -9.50
C LEU A 402 3.34 41.83 -9.68
N LEU A 403 2.55 41.76 -8.60
CA LEU A 403 1.10 41.98 -8.58
C LEU A 403 0.71 43.37 -8.04
N ILE A 404 1.68 44.14 -7.53
CA ILE A 404 1.59 45.57 -7.20
C ILE A 404 2.14 46.34 -8.40
#